data_AF-A0A8I1II30-F1
#
_entry.id   AF-A0A8I1II30-F1
#
_cell.length_a   1.000
_cell.length_b   1.000
_cell.length_c   1.000
_cell.angle_alpha   90.00
_cell.angle_beta   90.00
_cell.angle_gamma   90.00
#
_symmetry.space_group_name_H-M   'P 1'
#
loop_
_entity.id
_entity.type
_entity.pdbx_description
1 polymer ?
#
loop_
_entity_poly.entity_id
_entity_poly.type
_entity_poly.pdbx_seq_one_letter_code
_entity_poly.pdbx_strand_id
1 'polypeptide(L)'
;MAALVAVVMGLPAAADGWQRPDYFGRAGAAAPPPSPVAVGWTAPPQEGWGITRFDRPAPSAHRPFRLIPGTVAEQLGQLVAHAESPHLGYDAVIRSARVLPPARPTRMTLGGIRQWIADTPGQHHAIGRYQIIPSTLAMLQRRLGLADSTLFDRATQDRMAAALYRDAGIGDWLAGRLSAEAFMDNLARIWAGFPLGNGRSAFHGIAGNRATVSRAFFRSQIAAIASRGAGNG
;
A
#
# COMPACT_ATOMS: atom_id res chain seq x y z
N MET A 1 33.66 -46.57 3.09
CA MET A 1 32.83 -45.35 3.18
C MET A 1 32.31 -45.03 1.79
N ALA A 2 31.01 -44.84 1.63
CA ALA A 2 30.38 -44.38 0.38
C ALA A 2 29.33 -43.34 0.74
N ALA A 3 29.41 -42.15 0.14
CA ALA A 3 28.56 -41.02 0.52
C ALA A 3 27.23 -41.04 -0.23
N LEU A 4 26.14 -40.65 0.47
CA LEU A 4 24.84 -40.44 -0.15
C LEU A 4 24.90 -39.29 -1.16
N VAL A 5 24.39 -39.52 -2.37
CA VAL A 5 24.03 -38.44 -3.29
C VAL A 5 22.63 -37.95 -2.92
N ALA A 6 22.56 -36.78 -2.27
CA ALA A 6 21.30 -36.12 -2.01
C ALA A 6 20.78 -35.43 -3.28
N VAL A 7 19.71 -35.97 -3.87
CA VAL A 7 18.97 -35.31 -4.96
C VAL A 7 18.22 -34.11 -4.36
N VAL A 8 18.78 -32.92 -4.52
CA VAL A 8 18.08 -31.66 -4.22
C VAL A 8 17.03 -31.45 -5.30
N MET A 9 15.77 -31.78 -5.00
CA MET A 9 14.65 -31.35 -5.82
C MET A 9 14.56 -29.82 -5.78
N GLY A 10 14.79 -29.18 -6.92
CA GLY A 10 14.72 -27.73 -7.05
C GLY A 10 13.30 -27.22 -6.81
N LEU A 11 13.17 -26.25 -5.90
CA LEU A 11 11.95 -25.45 -5.77
C LEU A 11 11.73 -24.69 -7.10
N PRO A 12 10.48 -24.63 -7.62
CA PRO A 12 10.21 -23.90 -8.85
C PRO A 12 10.47 -22.40 -8.66
N ALA A 13 10.97 -21.77 -9.73
CA ALA A 13 11.39 -20.37 -9.73
C ALA A 13 10.22 -19.40 -9.46
N ALA A 14 10.59 -18.23 -8.93
CA ALA A 14 9.72 -17.15 -8.49
C ALA A 14 8.44 -16.94 -9.33
N ALA A 15 7.29 -17.04 -8.67
CA ALA A 15 6.07 -16.41 -9.14
C ALA A 15 6.24 -14.88 -9.16
N ASP A 16 5.82 -14.28 -10.27
CA ASP A 16 5.69 -12.85 -10.57
C ASP A 16 6.99 -12.02 -10.68
N GLY A 17 7.23 -11.52 -11.89
CA GLY A 17 8.38 -10.68 -12.28
C GLY A 17 8.35 -9.23 -11.77
N TRP A 18 7.97 -8.99 -10.52
CA TRP A 18 8.06 -7.67 -9.89
C TRP A 18 9.43 -7.49 -9.24
N GLN A 19 10.36 -6.90 -10.00
CA GLN A 19 11.61 -6.40 -9.43
C GLN A 19 11.33 -5.31 -8.38
N ARG A 20 12.35 -5.03 -7.56
CA ARG A 20 12.30 -4.17 -6.36
C ARG A 20 11.55 -2.85 -6.62
N PRO A 21 10.62 -2.41 -5.76
CA PRO A 21 10.10 -1.05 -5.79
C PRO A 21 11.17 -0.05 -5.34
N ASP A 22 12.07 0.35 -6.25
CA ASP A 22 12.92 1.51 -6.03
C ASP A 22 12.14 2.78 -6.39
N TYR A 23 11.40 3.28 -5.42
CA TYR A 23 10.61 4.51 -5.58
C TYR A 23 11.46 5.77 -5.79
N PHE A 24 12.76 5.74 -5.43
CA PHE A 24 13.58 6.95 -5.25
C PHE A 24 15.02 6.88 -5.81
N GLY A 25 15.39 5.82 -6.54
CA GLY A 25 16.55 5.80 -7.43
C GLY A 25 17.92 5.73 -6.75
N ARG A 26 18.06 5.03 -5.62
CA ARG A 26 19.39 4.79 -5.04
C ARG A 26 20.05 3.57 -5.70
N ALA A 27 20.62 3.88 -6.88
CA ALA A 27 21.36 3.05 -7.83
C ALA A 27 20.54 2.28 -8.87
N GLY A 28 20.49 2.84 -10.09
CA GLY A 28 20.04 2.16 -11.33
C GLY A 28 18.59 2.47 -11.72
N ALA A 29 18.40 3.21 -12.81
CA ALA A 29 17.07 3.53 -13.31
C ALA A 29 16.34 2.27 -13.82
N ALA A 30 15.21 1.94 -13.20
CA ALA A 30 14.32 0.87 -13.64
C ALA A 30 13.08 1.46 -14.36
N ALA A 31 12.76 0.91 -15.54
CA ALA A 31 11.56 1.26 -16.28
C ALA A 31 10.29 0.73 -15.58
N PRO A 32 9.09 1.31 -15.84
CA PRO A 32 7.84 0.78 -15.30
C PRO A 32 7.58 -0.66 -15.78
N PRO A 33 6.96 -1.51 -14.95
CA PRO A 33 6.78 -2.92 -15.25
C PRO A 33 5.76 -3.17 -16.39
N PRO A 34 5.96 -4.21 -17.22
CA PRO A 34 5.05 -4.56 -18.30
C PRO A 34 3.70 -5.09 -17.78
N SER A 35 2.65 -4.89 -18.58
CA SER A 35 1.29 -5.35 -18.27
C SER A 35 1.11 -6.85 -18.57
N PRO A 36 0.29 -7.60 -17.80
CA PRO A 36 -0.04 -8.98 -18.11
C PRO A 36 -1.01 -9.07 -19.30
N VAL A 37 -0.79 -10.10 -20.13
CA VAL A 37 -1.54 -10.39 -21.35
C VAL A 37 -2.93 -10.96 -21.02
N ALA A 38 -3.95 -10.61 -21.82
CA ALA A 38 -5.30 -11.16 -21.66
C ALA A 38 -5.38 -12.62 -22.17
N VAL A 39 -5.95 -13.53 -21.35
CA VAL A 39 -6.14 -14.95 -21.72
C VAL A 39 -7.47 -15.47 -21.16
N GLY A 40 -8.46 -15.69 -22.03
CA GLY A 40 -9.77 -16.29 -21.70
C GLY A 40 -10.44 -15.72 -20.43
N TRP A 41 -11.10 -16.50 -19.58
CA TRP A 41 -11.58 -17.90 -19.67
C TRP A 41 -12.88 -18.03 -18.85
N THR A 42 -13.65 -19.10 -19.05
CA THR A 42 -15.00 -19.30 -18.46
C THR A 42 -14.96 -19.79 -17.01
N ALA A 43 -15.89 -19.31 -16.18
CA ALA A 43 -16.01 -19.66 -14.76
C ALA A 43 -17.03 -20.80 -14.49
N PRO A 44 -16.78 -21.68 -13.50
CA PRO A 44 -17.75 -22.65 -13.00
C PRO A 44 -18.79 -22.01 -12.06
N PRO A 45 -19.95 -22.63 -11.81
CA PRO A 45 -21.03 -22.06 -11.00
C PRO A 45 -20.70 -22.07 -9.50
N GLN A 46 -21.19 -21.05 -8.78
CA GLN A 46 -21.07 -20.95 -7.33
C GLN A 46 -22.31 -21.52 -6.64
N GLU A 47 -22.12 -22.53 -5.78
CA GLU A 47 -23.11 -22.89 -4.77
C GLU A 47 -22.92 -22.01 -3.52
N GLY A 48 -24.04 -21.54 -2.98
CA GLY A 48 -24.06 -20.35 -2.11
C GLY A 48 -23.97 -20.64 -0.61
N TRP A 49 -23.48 -19.64 0.13
CA TRP A 49 -23.58 -19.58 1.59
C TRP A 49 -23.99 -18.16 2.03
N GLY A 50 -24.94 -18.09 2.96
CA GLY A 50 -25.72 -16.87 3.23
C GLY A 50 -25.07 -15.82 4.15
N ILE A 51 -25.60 -14.60 4.05
CA ILE A 51 -25.33 -13.39 4.86
C ILE A 51 -23.87 -12.89 4.79
N THR A 52 -23.69 -11.64 4.33
CA THR A 52 -22.46 -11.20 3.64
C THR A 52 -21.32 -10.76 4.57
N ARG A 53 -20.39 -11.68 4.87
CA ARG A 53 -19.19 -11.64 5.78
C ARG A 53 -18.45 -10.30 6.07
N PHE A 54 -18.58 -9.26 5.26
CA PHE A 54 -18.01 -7.92 5.50
C PHE A 54 -19.11 -6.85 5.41
N ASP A 55 -20.07 -6.90 6.34
CA ASP A 55 -21.31 -6.11 6.26
C ASP A 55 -21.10 -4.63 5.94
N ARG A 56 -21.87 -4.16 4.94
CA ARG A 56 -21.65 -2.90 4.23
C ARG A 56 -21.65 -1.71 5.18
N PRO A 57 -20.64 -0.82 5.16
CA PRO A 57 -20.82 0.51 5.73
C PRO A 57 -21.95 1.23 4.97
N ALA A 58 -22.81 1.93 5.72
CA ALA A 58 -23.86 2.76 5.13
C ALA A 58 -23.25 3.81 4.18
N PRO A 59 -23.95 4.17 3.07
CA PRO A 59 -23.50 5.22 2.17
C PRO A 59 -23.38 6.53 2.93
N SER A 60 -22.14 6.92 3.24
CA SER A 60 -21.84 8.13 3.96
C SER A 60 -21.80 9.29 2.98
N ALA A 61 -22.71 10.25 3.14
CA ALA A 61 -22.62 11.54 2.47
C ALA A 61 -21.20 12.12 2.63
N HIS A 62 -20.71 12.84 1.61
CA HIS A 62 -19.35 13.40 1.59
C HIS A 62 -19.04 14.22 2.84
N ARG A 63 -18.43 13.57 3.85
CA ARG A 63 -17.89 14.26 5.01
C ARG A 63 -16.62 14.97 4.56
N PRO A 64 -16.52 16.31 4.70
CA PRO A 64 -15.29 17.01 4.36
C PRO A 64 -14.17 16.49 5.25
N PHE A 65 -12.99 16.27 4.67
CA PHE A 65 -11.82 15.82 5.41
C PHE A 65 -11.51 16.80 6.55
N ARG A 66 -11.32 16.25 7.75
CA ARG A 66 -10.89 17.01 8.94
C ARG A 66 -9.63 16.34 9.48
N LEU A 67 -8.53 17.08 9.46
CA LEU A 67 -7.27 16.63 10.05
C LEU A 67 -7.39 16.67 11.59
N ILE A 68 -7.33 15.51 12.22
CA ILE A 68 -7.34 15.35 13.68
C ILE A 68 -5.93 15.64 14.22
N PRO A 69 -5.78 16.40 15.32
CA PRO A 69 -4.49 16.58 16.01
C PRO A 69 -3.82 15.25 16.35
N GLY A 70 -2.49 15.22 16.29
CA GLY A 70 -1.65 14.06 16.55
C GLY A 70 -0.21 14.33 16.10
N THR A 71 0.63 13.30 16.12
CA THR A 71 1.97 13.37 15.53
C THR A 71 1.92 13.56 14.02
N VAL A 72 3.01 14.07 13.44
CA VAL A 72 3.17 14.22 11.98
C VAL A 72 2.88 12.89 11.25
N ALA A 73 3.33 11.75 11.79
CA ALA A 73 3.12 10.43 11.18
C ALA A 73 1.64 9.99 11.21
N GLU A 74 0.93 10.22 12.31
CA GLU A 74 -0.52 9.93 12.40
C GLU A 74 -1.34 10.82 11.47
N GLN A 75 -0.95 12.10 11.35
CA GLN A 75 -1.60 13.06 10.48
C GLN A 75 -1.38 12.75 8.99
N LEU A 76 -0.15 12.39 8.59
CA LEU A 76 0.11 11.82 7.26
C LEU A 76 -0.71 10.54 7.05
N GLY A 77 -0.83 9.67 8.06
CA GLY A 77 -1.65 8.47 7.96
C GLY A 77 -3.15 8.73 7.80
N GLN A 78 -3.68 9.85 8.31
CA GLN A 78 -5.04 10.30 8.02
C GLN A 78 -5.18 10.75 6.56
N LEU A 79 -4.20 11.51 6.06
CA LEU A 79 -4.18 12.04 4.71
C LEU A 79 -4.04 10.94 3.64
N VAL A 80 -3.15 9.96 3.85
CA VAL A 80 -3.04 8.77 2.98
C VAL A 80 -4.33 7.96 2.99
N ALA A 81 -4.89 7.68 4.17
CA ALA A 81 -6.14 6.90 4.26
C ALA A 81 -7.32 7.60 3.58
N HIS A 82 -7.36 8.94 3.57
CA HIS A 82 -8.37 9.69 2.83
C HIS A 82 -8.19 9.56 1.31
N ALA A 83 -6.95 9.56 0.82
CA ALA A 83 -6.65 9.41 -0.61
C ALA A 83 -6.84 7.95 -1.10
N GLU A 84 -6.49 6.96 -0.29
CA GLU A 84 -6.42 5.54 -0.69
C GLU A 84 -7.62 4.68 -0.24
N SER A 85 -8.08 4.85 1.00
CA SER A 85 -9.00 3.92 1.68
C SER A 85 -10.12 4.61 2.47
N PRO A 86 -10.92 5.52 1.87
CA PRO A 86 -11.85 6.38 2.60
C PRO A 86 -12.99 5.67 3.35
N HIS A 87 -13.23 4.37 3.13
CA HIS A 87 -14.40 3.65 3.67
C HIS A 87 -14.08 2.46 4.60
N LEU A 88 -12.92 1.80 4.46
CA LEU A 88 -12.62 0.54 5.16
C LEU A 88 -11.40 0.61 6.10
N GLY A 89 -10.59 1.68 6.00
CA GLY A 89 -9.43 1.87 6.88
C GLY A 89 -8.49 0.67 6.91
N TYR A 90 -8.09 0.24 8.11
CA TYR A 90 -7.12 -0.85 8.30
C TYR A 90 -7.58 -2.24 7.81
N ASP A 91 -8.88 -2.43 7.60
CA ASP A 91 -9.45 -3.67 7.04
C ASP A 91 -9.78 -3.53 5.53
N ALA A 92 -9.29 -2.49 4.86
CA ALA A 92 -9.51 -2.29 3.43
C ALA A 92 -8.85 -3.39 2.58
N VAL A 93 -9.57 -3.77 1.52
CA VAL A 93 -9.08 -4.64 0.43
C VAL A 93 -9.46 -3.94 -0.87
N ILE A 94 -8.57 -3.95 -1.86
CA ILE A 94 -8.81 -3.37 -3.17
C ILE A 94 -10.10 -3.91 -3.79
N ARG A 95 -10.97 -3.00 -4.30
CA ARG A 95 -12.31 -3.35 -4.81
C ARG A 95 -12.31 -4.30 -6.02
N SER A 96 -11.16 -4.48 -6.68
CA SER A 96 -10.98 -5.38 -7.82
C SER A 96 -10.49 -6.79 -7.44
N ALA A 97 -10.29 -7.09 -6.15
CA ALA A 97 -9.98 -8.44 -5.70
C ALA A 97 -11.20 -9.34 -5.95
N ARG A 98 -11.02 -10.41 -6.75
CA ARG A 98 -12.07 -11.39 -7.05
C ARG A 98 -12.25 -12.37 -5.89
N VAL A 99 -11.14 -12.77 -5.27
CA VAL A 99 -11.11 -13.61 -4.07
C VAL A 99 -10.63 -12.76 -2.90
N LEU A 100 -11.52 -12.51 -1.94
CA LEU A 100 -11.22 -11.78 -0.72
C LEU A 100 -10.32 -12.60 0.22
N PRO A 101 -9.55 -11.94 1.11
CA PRO A 101 -8.80 -12.64 2.13
C PRO A 101 -9.72 -13.46 3.06
N PRO A 102 -9.22 -14.57 3.65
CA PRO A 102 -10.03 -15.48 4.47
C PRO A 102 -10.55 -14.83 5.76
N ALA A 103 -9.90 -13.76 6.23
CA ALA A 103 -10.27 -12.97 7.40
C ALA A 103 -10.09 -11.46 7.13
N ARG A 104 -10.52 -10.62 8.08
CA ARG A 104 -10.22 -9.17 8.07
C ARG A 104 -8.71 -8.94 8.11
N PRO A 105 -8.13 -8.00 7.32
CA PRO A 105 -6.69 -7.75 7.29
C PRO A 105 -6.04 -7.57 8.67
N THR A 106 -6.67 -6.84 9.60
CA THR A 106 -6.16 -6.65 10.98
C THR A 106 -6.18 -7.91 11.86
N ARG A 107 -6.74 -9.02 11.37
CA ARG A 107 -6.78 -10.33 12.03
C ARG A 107 -5.90 -11.38 11.34
N MET A 108 -5.25 -11.02 10.24
CA MET A 108 -4.33 -11.91 9.53
C MET A 108 -2.89 -11.67 9.98
N THR A 109 -2.04 -12.69 9.87
CA THR A 109 -0.58 -12.52 9.96
C THR A 109 0.00 -12.11 8.60
N LEU A 110 1.21 -11.57 8.58
CA LEU A 110 1.93 -11.25 7.35
C LEU A 110 2.11 -12.49 6.47
N GLY A 111 2.44 -13.65 7.07
CA GLY A 111 2.48 -14.93 6.37
C GLY A 111 1.14 -15.31 5.76
N GLY A 112 0.04 -15.17 6.50
CA GLY A 112 -1.32 -15.44 5.99
C GLY A 112 -1.74 -14.52 4.85
N ILE A 113 -1.31 -13.24 4.84
CA ILE A 113 -1.56 -12.32 3.72
C ILE A 113 -0.74 -12.75 2.50
N ARG A 114 0.54 -13.11 2.66
CA ARG A 114 1.35 -13.60 1.53
C ARG A 114 0.82 -14.92 0.97
N GLN A 115 0.30 -15.80 1.82
CA GLN A 115 -0.36 -17.03 1.37
C GLN A 115 -1.62 -16.71 0.54
N TRP A 116 -2.51 -15.83 1.02
CA TRP A 116 -3.65 -15.36 0.23
C TRP A 116 -3.24 -14.77 -1.12
N ILE A 117 -2.15 -13.99 -1.17
CA ILE A 117 -1.62 -13.45 -2.43
C ILE A 117 -1.19 -14.60 -3.37
N ALA A 118 -0.41 -15.56 -2.88
CA ALA A 118 0.07 -16.71 -3.66
C ALA A 118 -1.06 -17.63 -4.16
N ASP A 119 -2.09 -17.85 -3.33
CA ASP A 119 -3.25 -18.67 -3.66
C ASP A 119 -4.21 -17.99 -4.66
N THR A 120 -4.04 -16.69 -4.92
CA THR A 120 -4.94 -15.90 -5.78
C THR A 120 -4.17 -15.12 -6.86
N PRO A 121 -3.43 -15.80 -7.75
CA PRO A 121 -2.65 -15.13 -8.79
C PRO A 121 -3.54 -14.35 -9.79
N GLY A 122 -2.96 -13.33 -10.41
CA GLY A 122 -3.63 -12.56 -11.48
C GLY A 122 -4.81 -11.68 -11.03
N GLN A 123 -4.90 -11.32 -9.74
CA GLN A 123 -5.74 -10.22 -9.25
C GLN A 123 -4.87 -9.12 -8.62
N HIS A 124 -5.50 -8.00 -8.23
CA HIS A 124 -4.82 -6.99 -7.41
C HIS A 124 -5.04 -7.29 -5.92
N HIS A 125 -4.00 -7.04 -5.10
CA HIS A 125 -4.00 -7.35 -3.66
C HIS A 125 -3.62 -6.16 -2.78
N ALA A 126 -3.87 -4.92 -3.21
CA ALA A 126 -3.62 -3.76 -2.36
C ALA A 126 -4.50 -3.86 -1.09
N ILE A 127 -3.87 -3.80 0.09
CA ILE A 127 -4.49 -4.19 1.36
C ILE A 127 -4.17 -3.20 2.49
N GLY A 128 -5.10 -3.08 3.43
CA GLY A 128 -5.01 -2.24 4.61
C GLY A 128 -5.24 -0.74 4.35
N ARG A 129 -5.08 0.05 5.42
CA ARG A 129 -5.31 1.51 5.47
C ARG A 129 -4.51 2.27 4.42
N TYR A 130 -3.36 1.73 4.05
CA TYR A 130 -2.35 2.33 3.19
C TYR A 130 -2.25 1.70 1.80
N GLN A 131 -3.20 0.81 1.44
CA GLN A 131 -3.27 0.07 0.16
C GLN A 131 -1.90 -0.51 -0.27
N ILE A 132 -1.25 -1.21 0.67
CA ILE A 132 0.10 -1.77 0.45
C ILE A 132 0.00 -2.90 -0.58
N ILE A 133 0.75 -2.80 -1.67
CA ILE A 133 0.83 -3.83 -2.72
C ILE A 133 1.81 -4.96 -2.36
N PRO A 134 1.70 -6.18 -2.93
CA PRO A 134 2.51 -7.34 -2.56
C PRO A 134 4.03 -7.12 -2.50
N SER A 135 4.61 -6.50 -3.53
CA SER A 135 6.05 -6.25 -3.61
C SER A 135 6.53 -5.31 -2.49
N THR A 136 5.74 -4.28 -2.18
CA THR A 136 5.99 -3.33 -1.09
C THR A 136 5.78 -3.98 0.28
N LEU A 137 4.77 -4.84 0.45
CA LEU A 137 4.56 -5.62 1.68
C LEU A 137 5.77 -6.51 1.98
N ALA A 138 6.23 -7.27 0.99
CA ALA A 138 7.38 -8.15 1.12
C ALA A 138 8.69 -7.38 1.38
N MET A 139 8.87 -6.21 0.76
CA MET A 139 10.00 -5.31 1.03
C MET A 139 9.96 -4.80 2.48
N LEU A 140 8.82 -4.26 2.93
CA LEU A 140 8.66 -3.67 4.26
C LEU A 140 8.80 -4.72 5.36
N GLN A 141 8.22 -5.91 5.17
CA GLN A 141 8.37 -7.02 6.10
C GLN A 141 9.85 -7.35 6.34
N ARG A 142 10.62 -7.58 5.27
CA ARG A 142 12.07 -7.86 5.37
C ARG A 142 12.84 -6.72 6.03
N ARG A 143 12.62 -5.48 5.58
CA ARG A 143 13.35 -4.30 6.08
C ARG A 143 13.06 -3.97 7.54
N LEU A 144 11.86 -4.28 8.03
CA LEU A 144 11.45 -4.04 9.42
C LEU A 144 11.71 -5.24 10.35
N GLY A 145 12.26 -6.35 9.82
CA GLY A 145 12.52 -7.58 10.59
C GLY A 145 11.25 -8.25 11.11
N LEU A 146 10.14 -8.16 10.39
CA LEU A 146 8.84 -8.66 10.84
C LEU A 146 8.66 -10.13 10.46
N ALA A 147 8.32 -10.97 11.43
CA ALA A 147 8.12 -12.40 11.24
C ALA A 147 6.80 -12.69 10.51
N ASP A 148 6.69 -13.90 9.94
CA ASP A 148 5.47 -14.37 9.28
C ASP A 148 4.28 -14.50 10.24
N SER A 149 4.55 -14.69 11.53
CA SER A 149 3.57 -14.70 12.61
C SER A 149 3.14 -13.31 13.08
N THR A 150 3.81 -12.23 12.66
CA THR A 150 3.40 -10.86 13.01
C THR A 150 2.01 -10.56 12.43
N LEU A 151 1.08 -10.08 13.26
CA LEU A 151 -0.24 -9.63 12.81
C LEU A 151 -0.13 -8.39 11.93
N PHE A 152 -0.90 -8.30 10.85
CA PHE A 152 -1.06 -7.09 10.03
C PHE A 152 -2.05 -6.11 10.68
N ASP A 153 -1.89 -5.91 11.98
CA ASP A 153 -2.71 -5.06 12.82
C ASP A 153 -2.47 -3.57 12.54
N ARG A 154 -3.12 -2.71 13.32
CA ARG A 154 -3.04 -1.25 13.15
C ARG A 154 -1.60 -0.75 13.32
N ALA A 155 -0.94 -1.17 14.41
CA ALA A 155 0.42 -0.77 14.73
C ALA A 155 1.43 -1.22 13.66
N THR A 156 1.27 -2.44 13.12
CA THR A 156 2.11 -2.97 12.05
C THR A 156 1.91 -2.21 10.75
N GLN A 157 0.66 -1.94 10.36
CA GLN A 157 0.35 -1.10 9.19
C GLN A 157 0.93 0.32 9.34
N ASP A 158 0.83 0.92 10.53
CA ASP A 158 1.36 2.27 10.80
C ASP A 158 2.90 2.29 10.80
N ARG A 159 3.55 1.27 11.36
CA ARG A 159 5.02 1.11 11.32
C ARG A 159 5.53 0.91 9.89
N MET A 160 4.76 0.21 9.05
CA MET A 160 5.01 0.05 7.62
C MET A 160 4.88 1.37 6.87
N ALA A 161 3.80 2.13 7.06
CA ALA A 161 3.62 3.45 6.45
C ALA A 161 4.69 4.45 6.91
N ALA A 162 5.08 4.43 8.19
CA ALA A 162 6.16 5.26 8.72
C ALA A 162 7.53 4.98 8.07
N ALA A 163 7.79 3.77 7.59
CA ALA A 163 8.98 3.47 6.79
C ALA A 163 8.92 4.14 5.41
N LEU A 164 7.77 4.08 4.75
CA LEU A 164 7.53 4.74 3.46
C LEU A 164 7.61 6.27 3.56
N TYR A 165 7.16 6.88 4.67
CA TYR A 165 7.35 8.33 4.90
C TYR A 165 8.84 8.71 5.04
N ARG A 166 9.65 7.84 5.68
CA ARG A 166 11.11 8.04 5.75
C ARG A 166 11.75 7.98 4.35
N ASP A 167 11.32 7.04 3.51
CA ASP A 167 11.81 6.93 2.13
C ASP A 167 11.41 8.14 1.28
N ALA A 168 10.20 8.67 1.49
CA ALA A 168 9.76 9.90 0.83
C ALA A 168 10.52 11.17 1.28
N GLY A 169 11.32 11.10 2.35
CA GLY A 169 12.14 12.22 2.85
C GLY A 169 11.50 13.05 3.96
N ILE A 170 10.56 12.50 4.75
CA ILE A 170 9.88 13.23 5.85
C ILE A 170 10.85 13.97 6.79
N GLY A 171 12.00 13.38 7.12
CA GLY A 171 12.99 13.99 8.02
C GLY A 171 13.73 15.17 7.39
N ASP A 172 14.00 15.12 6.08
CA ASP A 172 14.59 16.26 5.36
C ASP A 172 13.56 17.36 5.13
N TRP A 173 12.29 17.01 4.91
CA TRP A 173 11.19 17.96 4.80
C TRP A 173 10.94 18.72 6.10
N LEU A 174 10.83 18.02 7.23
CA LEU A 174 10.68 18.64 8.55
C LEU A 174 11.87 19.51 8.94
N ALA A 175 13.08 19.18 8.47
CA ALA A 175 14.30 19.96 8.69
C ALA A 175 14.56 21.04 7.62
N GLY A 176 13.61 21.31 6.71
CA GLY A 176 13.73 22.33 5.66
C GLY A 176 14.75 22.02 4.55
N ARG A 177 15.33 20.82 4.52
CA ARG A 177 16.28 20.36 3.48
C ARG A 177 15.59 19.81 2.23
N LEU A 178 14.30 19.49 2.32
CA LEU A 178 13.46 19.06 1.20
C LEU A 178 12.22 19.97 1.11
N SER A 179 11.90 20.51 -0.07
CA SER A 179 10.71 21.36 -0.22
C SER A 179 9.42 20.56 -0.01
N ALA A 180 8.35 21.24 0.38
CA ALA A 180 7.04 20.61 0.54
C ALA A 180 6.55 19.98 -0.78
N GLU A 181 6.78 20.65 -1.92
CA GLU A 181 6.44 20.15 -3.25
C GLU A 181 7.19 18.88 -3.61
N ALA A 182 8.49 18.78 -3.28
CA ALA A 182 9.29 17.60 -3.53
C ALA A 182 8.89 16.43 -2.62
N PHE A 183 8.63 16.70 -1.34
CA PHE A 183 8.07 15.70 -0.41
C PHE A 183 6.70 15.18 -0.87
N MET A 184 5.81 16.08 -1.32
CA MET A 184 4.52 15.73 -1.90
C MET A 184 4.65 14.86 -3.16
N ASP A 185 5.56 15.20 -4.07
CA ASP A 185 5.82 14.38 -5.27
C ASP A 185 6.41 13.02 -4.91
N ASN A 186 7.22 12.94 -3.86
CA ASN A 186 7.73 11.66 -3.36
C ASN A 186 6.62 10.79 -2.77
N LEU A 187 5.72 11.35 -1.95
CA LEU A 187 4.53 10.66 -1.47
C LEU A 187 3.63 10.18 -2.63
N ALA A 188 3.48 10.99 -3.69
CA ALA A 188 2.71 10.63 -4.88
C ALA A 188 3.36 9.54 -5.76
N ARG A 189 4.65 9.24 -5.59
CA ARG A 189 5.32 8.07 -6.17
C ARG A 189 5.09 6.78 -5.37
N ILE A 190 4.59 6.87 -4.13
CA ILE A 190 4.25 5.71 -3.30
C ILE A 190 2.74 5.41 -3.37
N TRP A 191 1.91 6.46 -3.26
CA TRP A 191 0.46 6.37 -3.15
C TRP A 191 -0.25 6.98 -4.35
N ALA A 192 -1.02 6.16 -5.07
CA ALA A 192 -1.62 6.51 -6.35
C ALA A 192 -2.75 7.55 -6.24
N GLY A 193 -3.40 7.66 -5.09
CA GLY A 193 -4.40 8.68 -4.80
C GLY A 193 -3.84 10.10 -4.72
N PHE A 194 -2.53 10.28 -4.52
CA PHE A 194 -1.93 11.62 -4.48
C PHE A 194 -1.54 12.13 -5.89
N PRO A 195 -1.75 13.43 -6.16
CA PRO A 195 -1.32 14.07 -7.39
C PRO A 195 0.13 14.56 -7.32
N LEU A 196 0.88 14.37 -8.40
CA LEU A 196 2.10 15.11 -8.73
C LEU A 196 1.80 16.60 -8.96
N GLY A 197 2.84 17.42 -9.16
CA GLY A 197 2.70 18.84 -9.49
C GLY A 197 1.76 19.16 -10.67
N ASN A 198 1.62 18.25 -11.64
CA ASN A 198 0.71 18.38 -12.80
C ASN A 198 -0.75 17.95 -12.51
N GLY A 199 -1.09 17.61 -11.26
CA GLY A 199 -2.44 17.16 -10.87
C GLY A 199 -2.77 15.70 -11.17
N ARG A 200 -1.92 14.95 -11.87
CA ARG A 200 -2.11 13.52 -12.17
C ARG A 200 -1.43 12.63 -11.13
N SER A 201 -1.93 11.42 -10.95
CA SER A 201 -1.21 10.36 -10.21
C SER A 201 0.09 10.00 -10.93
N ALA A 202 1.14 9.64 -10.18
CA ALA A 202 2.35 9.06 -10.78
C ALA A 202 2.05 7.74 -11.54
N PHE A 203 0.97 7.05 -11.18
CA PHE A 203 0.52 5.79 -11.78
C PHE A 203 -0.62 5.97 -12.78
N HIS A 204 -0.91 7.21 -13.21
CA HIS A 204 -2.06 7.47 -14.08
C HIS A 204 -2.00 6.65 -15.39
N GLY A 205 -3.08 5.92 -15.66
CA GLY A 205 -3.19 5.00 -16.81
C GLY A 205 -2.83 3.54 -16.49
N ILE A 206 -2.17 3.28 -15.36
CA ILE A 206 -1.88 1.92 -14.87
C ILE A 206 -3.07 1.46 -14.03
N ALA A 207 -3.71 0.34 -14.38
CA ALA A 207 -4.80 -0.30 -13.61
C ALA A 207 -5.97 0.65 -13.21
N GLY A 208 -6.24 1.70 -14.01
CA GLY A 208 -7.28 2.69 -13.71
C GLY A 208 -6.92 3.69 -12.60
N ASN A 209 -5.66 3.74 -12.15
CA ASN A 209 -5.20 4.67 -11.13
C ASN A 209 -5.37 6.13 -11.55
N ARG A 210 -5.79 6.96 -10.59
CA ARG A 210 -5.98 8.41 -10.72
C ARG A 210 -5.80 9.06 -9.36
N ALA A 211 -5.40 10.34 -9.35
CA ALA A 211 -5.40 11.10 -8.12
C ALA A 211 -6.85 11.23 -7.61
N THR A 212 -7.05 10.98 -6.33
CA THR A 212 -8.34 11.05 -5.64
C THR A 212 -8.54 12.36 -4.90
N VAL A 213 -7.44 13.11 -4.68
CA VAL A 213 -7.43 14.46 -4.10
C VAL A 213 -6.76 15.46 -5.05
N SER A 214 -7.10 16.75 -4.93
CA SER A 214 -6.46 17.81 -5.74
C SER A 214 -5.09 18.22 -5.18
N ARG A 215 -4.20 18.72 -6.05
CA ARG A 215 -2.87 19.19 -5.62
C ARG A 215 -2.94 20.36 -4.64
N ALA A 216 -3.94 21.24 -4.80
CA ALA A 216 -4.19 22.35 -3.90
C ALA A 216 -4.62 21.88 -2.49
N PHE A 217 -5.53 20.91 -2.41
CA PHE A 217 -5.91 20.27 -1.14
C PHE A 217 -4.72 19.56 -0.50
N PHE A 218 -3.96 18.79 -1.28
CA PHE A 218 -2.80 18.06 -0.75
C PHE A 218 -1.78 19.05 -0.13
N ARG A 219 -1.49 20.16 -0.82
CA ARG A 219 -0.61 21.22 -0.30
C ARG A 219 -1.15 21.86 0.99
N SER A 220 -2.45 22.13 1.08
CA SER A 220 -3.02 22.74 2.28
C SER A 220 -2.95 21.81 3.49
N GLN A 221 -3.11 20.50 3.31
CA GLN A 221 -2.94 19.53 4.40
C GLN A 221 -1.47 19.40 4.82
N ILE A 222 -0.54 19.34 3.88
CA ILE A 222 0.92 19.27 4.18
C ILE A 222 1.38 20.52 4.96
N ALA A 223 0.91 21.71 4.59
CA ALA A 223 1.17 22.94 5.34
C ALA A 223 0.60 22.89 6.77
N ALA A 224 -0.63 22.40 6.94
CA ALA A 224 -1.28 22.26 8.25
C ALA A 224 -0.62 21.20 9.17
N ILE A 225 0.05 20.20 8.58
CA ILE A 225 0.87 19.22 9.30
C ILE A 225 2.19 19.86 9.76
N ALA A 226 2.88 20.58 8.86
CA ALA A 226 4.15 21.24 9.17
C ALA A 226 4.02 22.25 10.34
N SER A 227 3.00 23.11 10.29
CA SER A 227 2.78 24.16 11.31
C SER A 227 2.44 23.60 12.70
N ARG A 228 2.02 22.33 12.79
CA ARG A 228 1.73 21.63 14.05
C ARG A 228 2.91 20.78 14.53
N GLY A 229 3.73 20.26 13.62
CA GLY A 229 4.97 19.55 13.96
C GLY A 229 6.03 20.47 14.58
N ALA A 230 6.10 21.73 14.14
CA ALA A 230 7.06 22.72 14.64
C ALA A 230 6.77 23.28 16.05
N GLY A 231 5.62 22.97 16.65
CA GLY A 231 5.21 23.50 17.96
C GLY A 231 5.50 22.60 19.18
N ASN A 232 6.06 21.41 18.95
CA ASN A 232 6.29 20.39 19.99
C ASN A 232 7.77 19.92 20.02
N GLY A 233 8.71 20.80 19.68
CA GLY A 233 10.15 20.55 19.67
C GLY A 233 10.89 21.38 20.72
#